data_AF-A0A352RRT4-F1
#
_entry.id   AF-A0A352RRT4-F1
#
_cell.length_a   1.000
_cell.length_b   1.000
_cell.length_c   1.000
_cell.angle_alpha   90.00
_cell.angle_beta   90.00
_cell.angle_gamma   90.00
#
_symmetry.space_group_name_H-M   'P 1'
#
loop_
_entity.id
_entity.type
_entity.pdbx_description
1 polymer ?
#
loop_
_entity_poly.entity_id
_entity_poly.type
_entity_poly.pdbx_seq_one_letter_code
_entity_poly.pdbx_strand_id
1 'polypeptide(L)' 'LGSGELGKEIAIELQRFGVEVIACDRYENAPAMQVAHRSHVFSMTDA' A
#
# COMPACT_ATOMS: atom_id res chain seq x y z
N LEU A 1 8.24 -4.67 -2.00
CA LEU A 1 6.94 -3.98 -1.85
C LEU A 1 6.00 -4.96 -1.15
N GLY A 2 5.08 -4.50 -0.29
CA GLY A 2 4.11 -5.36 0.39
C GLY A 2 3.14 -4.49 1.19
N SER A 3 1.83 -4.70 1.00
CA SER A 3 0.75 -3.84 1.51
C SER A 3 -0.04 -4.50 2.65
N GLY A 4 0.63 -5.33 3.46
CA GLY A 4 0.07 -5.98 4.65
C GLY A 4 -0.20 -5.01 5.82
N GLU A 5 -0.47 -5.56 7.00
CA GLU A 5 -0.87 -4.77 8.19
C GLU A 5 0.17 -3.70 8.57
N LEU A 6 1.47 -4.02 8.52
CA LEU A 6 2.51 -3.01 8.77
C LEU A 6 2.50 -1.87 7.74
N GLY A 7 2.20 -2.19 6.48
CA GLY A 7 2.07 -1.19 5.43
C GLY A 7 0.89 -0.26 5.67
N LYS A 8 -0.19 -0.75 6.30
CA LYS A 8 -1.38 0.04 6.64
C LYS A 8 -1.06 1.09 7.70
N GLU A 9 -0.34 0.72 8.76
CA GLU A 9 0.09 1.67 9.79
C GLU A 9 1.04 2.75 9.21
N ILE A 10 1.98 2.35 8.35
CA ILE A 10 2.88 3.29 7.65
C ILE A 10 2.08 4.24 6.74
N ALA A 11 1.11 3.72 5.99
CA ALA A 11 0.27 4.53 5.11
C ALA A 11 -0.54 5.58 5.88
N ILE A 12 -1.07 5.21 7.06
CA ILE A 12 -1.79 6.12 7.95
C ILE A 12 -0.88 7.25 8.45
N GLU A 13 0.34 6.94 8.89
CA GLU A 13 1.26 7.98 9.35
C GLU A 13 1.71 8.89 8.21
N LEU A 14 2.01 8.35 7.03
CA LEU A 14 2.35 9.17 5.86
C LEU A 14 1.21 10.12 5.45
N GLN A 15 -0.04 9.68 5.55
CA GLN A 15 -1.19 10.55 5.31
C GLN A 15 -1.29 11.71 6.31
N ARG A 16 -0.94 11.49 7.59
CA ARG A 16 -0.89 12.56 8.58
C ARG A 16 0.17 13.61 8.26
N PHE A 17 1.23 13.22 7.55
CA PHE A 17 2.24 14.13 7.02
C PHE A 17 1.87 14.75 5.66
N GLY A 18 0.68 14.46 5.12
CA GLY A 18 0.25 14.96 3.81
C GLY A 18 0.98 14.33 2.63
N VAL A 19 1.60 13.15 2.83
CA VAL A 19 2.34 12.43 1.79
C VAL A 19 1.38 11.57 0.96
N GLU A 20 1.53 11.60 -0.36
CA GLU A 20 0.81 10.69 -1.24
C GLU A 20 1.34 9.26 -1.08
N VAL A 21 0.42 8.33 -0.84
CA VAL A 21 0.71 6.90 -0.66
C VAL A 21 0.08 6.09 -1.79
N ILE A 22 0.90 5.27 -2.45
CA ILE A 22 0.49 4.28 -3.45
C ILE A 22 0.84 2.89 -2.92
N ALA A 23 -0.17 2.04 -2.71
CA ALA A 23 0.00 0.69 -2.20
C ALA A 23 0.12 -0.34 -3.33
N CYS A 24 1.16 -1.17 -3.29
CA CYS A 24 1.39 -2.23 -4.28
C CYS A 24 1.38 -3.60 -3.60
N ASP A 25 0.61 -4.55 -4.13
CA ASP A 25 0.58 -5.94 -3.65
C ASP A 25 0.31 -6.92 -4.81
N ARG A 26 0.53 -8.23 -4.57
CA ARG A 26 0.19 -9.30 -5.52
C ARG A 26 -1.30 -9.65 -5.52
N TYR A 27 -2.03 -9.19 -4.52
CA TYR A 27 -3.47 -9.42 -4.39
C TYR A 27 -4.23 -8.10 -4.26
N GLU A 28 -5.46 -8.10 -4.77
CA GLU A 28 -6.41 -7.02 -4.52
C GLU A 28 -6.76 -6.91 -3.03
N ASN A 29 -7.16 -5.71 -2.61
CA ASN A 29 -7.69 -5.42 -1.27
C ASN A 29 -6.75 -5.72 -0.10
N ALA A 30 -5.43 -5.70 -0.32
CA ALA A 30 -4.46 -5.79 0.76
C ALA A 30 -4.66 -4.68 1.82
N PRO A 31 -4.34 -4.91 3.11
CA PRO A 31 -4.66 -3.98 4.20
C PRO A 31 -4.31 -2.52 3.95
N ALA A 32 -3.11 -2.22 3.44
CA ALA A 32 -2.68 -0.84 3.16
C ALA A 32 -3.42 -0.20 1.97
N MET A 33 -3.95 -1.00 1.04
CA MET A 33 -4.73 -0.49 -0.10
C MET A 33 -6.06 0.14 0.32
N GLN A 34 -6.60 -0.25 1.47
CA GLN A 34 -7.86 0.29 2.00
C GLN A 34 -7.73 1.74 2.47
N VAL A 35 -6.49 2.17 2.78
CA VAL A 35 -6.20 3.52 3.26
C VAL A 35 -5.39 4.33 2.26
N ALA A 36 -4.67 3.71 1.32
CA ALA A 36 -3.86 4.43 0.32
C ALA A 36 -4.71 5.27 -0.65
N HIS A 37 -4.08 6.28 -1.27
CA HIS A 37 -4.74 7.13 -2.26
C HIS A 37 -4.98 6.38 -3.58
N ARG A 38 -4.03 5.50 -3.92
CA ARG A 38 -4.06 4.65 -5.11
C ARG A 38 -3.49 3.28 -4.76
N SER A 39 -3.90 2.26 -5.50
CA SER A 39 -3.32 0.92 -5.38
C SER A 39 -3.10 0.27 -6.73
N HIS A 40 -2.08 -0.59 -6.80
CA HIS A 40 -1.76 -1.38 -7.99
C HIS A 40 -1.56 -2.86 -7.60
N VAL A 41 -2.12 -3.73 -8.42
CA VAL A 41 -1.99 -5.18 -8.27
C VAL A 41 -1.16 -5.72 -9.42
N PHE A 42 -0.01 -6.30 -9.09
CA PHE A 42 0.92 -6.89 -10.05
C PHE A 42 1.82 -7.93 -9.38
N SER A 43 2.47 -8.77 -10.19
CA SER A 43 3.50 -9.69 -9.67
C SER A 43 4.60 -8.88 -9.00
N MET A 44 4.73 -8.99 -7.68
CA MET A 44 5.71 -8.20 -6.91
C MET A 44 7.15 -8.68 -7.08
N THR A 45 7.31 -9.83 -7.72
CA THR A 45 8.58 -10.38 -8.16
C THR A 45 8.62 -10.24 -9.67
N ASP A 46 9.52 -9.40 -10.15
CA ASP A 46 10.00 -9.43 -11.53
C ASP A 46 11.38 -10.10 -11.56
N ALA A 47 11.69 -10.73 -12.70
CA ALA A 47 13.02 -11.20 -13.08
C ALA A 47 13.81 -10.07 -13.75
#